data_AF-A0A2P6VWK9-F1
#
_entry.id   AF-A0A2P6VWK9-F1
#
_cell.length_a   1.000
_cell.length_b   1.000
_cell.length_c   1.000
_cell.angle_alpha   90.00
_cell.angle_beta   90.00
_cell.angle_gamma   90.00
#
_symmetry.space_group_name_H-M   'P 1'
#
loop_
_entity.id
_entity.type
_entity.pdbx_description
1 polymer ?
#
loop_
_entity_poly.entity_id
_entity_poly.type
_entity_poly.pdbx_seq_one_letter_code
_entity_poly.pdbx_strand_id
1 'polypeptide(L)'
;MSTEKASHGPLGADALEIRNTGMQEERDQKTVTGEVANNGDEDWDYVQVTAAFLDSDGNVVNAEKGYTDPENIPAGGQAGFEITSRHDPPETVTDYTLWVQADPLFN
;
A
#
# COMPACT_ATOMS: atom_id res chain seq x y z
N MET A 1 -12.09 -9.62 10.21
CA MET A 1 -10.84 -9.69 10.99
C MET A 1 -9.82 -8.94 10.16
N SER A 2 -9.53 -7.70 10.51
CA SER A 2 -8.61 -6.85 9.73
C SER A 2 -7.19 -7.20 10.16
N THR A 3 -6.43 -7.82 9.27
CA THR A 3 -5.02 -8.12 9.50
C THR A 3 -4.23 -6.83 9.30
N GLU A 4 -3.83 -6.19 10.39
CA GLU A 4 -2.83 -5.11 10.36
C GLU A 4 -1.50 -5.72 9.89
N LYS A 5 -1.11 -5.47 8.63
CA LYS A 5 0.18 -5.90 8.09
C LYS A 5 1.21 -4.81 8.35
N ALA A 6 2.18 -5.14 9.19
CA ALA A 6 3.22 -4.24 9.65
C ALA A 6 4.14 -3.81 8.50
N SER A 7 4.33 -2.50 8.41
CA SER A 7 5.30 -1.79 7.58
C SER A 7 6.72 -2.06 8.10
N HIS A 8 7.67 -2.36 7.22
CA HIS A 8 9.10 -2.29 7.52
C HIS A 8 9.79 -1.62 6.33
N GLY A 9 9.67 -0.29 6.27
CA GLY A 9 10.38 0.54 5.30
C GLY A 9 11.79 0.91 5.79
N PRO A 10 12.63 1.50 4.91
CA PRO A 10 13.94 2.03 5.30
C PRO A 10 13.81 3.09 6.41
N LEU A 11 14.88 3.22 7.21
CA LEU A 11 14.97 4.10 8.39
C LEU A 11 14.32 5.48 8.13
N GLY A 12 13.21 5.76 8.81
CA GLY A 12 12.38 6.95 8.66
C GLY A 12 10.92 6.64 8.32
N ALA A 13 10.65 5.58 7.54
CA ALA A 13 9.29 5.18 7.16
C ALA A 13 8.46 4.55 8.30
N ASP A 14 9.02 4.37 9.50
CA ASP A 14 8.30 3.91 10.69
C ASP A 14 7.14 4.86 11.08
N ALA A 15 7.20 6.12 10.63
CA ALA A 15 6.15 7.11 10.80
C ALA A 15 4.97 6.94 9.83
N LEU A 16 5.19 6.26 8.69
CA LEU A 16 4.18 6.03 7.66
C LEU A 16 3.43 4.73 7.95
N GLU A 17 2.11 4.86 8.13
CA GLU A 17 1.25 3.74 8.46
C GLU A 17 0.15 3.57 7.41
N ILE A 18 0.00 2.34 6.94
CA ILE A 18 -1.08 1.97 6.01
C ILE A 18 -2.33 1.61 6.83
N ARG A 19 -3.46 2.26 6.53
CA ARG A 19 -4.74 2.08 7.24
C ARG A 19 -5.92 1.99 6.26
N ASN A 20 -7.09 1.63 6.79
CA ASN A 20 -8.37 1.63 6.08
C ASN A 20 -8.34 0.86 4.74
N THR A 21 -7.69 -0.29 4.73
CA THR A 21 -7.44 -1.03 3.49
C THR A 21 -8.60 -1.95 3.11
N GLY A 22 -8.80 -2.12 1.81
CA GLY A 22 -9.79 -3.04 1.26
C GLY A 22 -9.37 -3.56 -0.10
N MET A 23 -9.87 -4.73 -0.47
CA MET A 23 -9.73 -5.26 -1.82
C MET A 23 -11.12 -5.39 -2.44
N GLN A 24 -11.29 -4.82 -3.63
CA GLN A 24 -12.50 -4.91 -4.43
C GLN A 24 -12.22 -5.73 -5.69
N GLU A 25 -13.26 -6.36 -6.21
CA GLU A 25 -13.19 -7.17 -7.42
C GLU A 25 -14.04 -6.52 -8.50
N GLU A 26 -13.41 -6.17 -9.62
CA GLU A 26 -14.07 -5.60 -10.78
C GLU A 26 -13.73 -6.41 -12.02
N ARG A 27 -14.73 -7.18 -12.50
CA ARG A 27 -14.57 -8.14 -13.61
C ARG A 27 -13.46 -9.14 -13.28
N ASP A 28 -12.30 -8.99 -13.92
CA ASP A 28 -11.15 -9.88 -13.85
C ASP A 28 -9.96 -9.20 -13.14
N GLN A 29 -10.20 -8.09 -12.44
CA GLN A 29 -9.18 -7.34 -11.72
C GLN A 29 -9.51 -7.25 -10.25
N LYS A 30 -8.48 -7.38 -9.41
CA LYS A 30 -8.51 -7.05 -8.00
C LYS A 30 -7.87 -5.68 -7.79
N THR A 31 -8.56 -4.80 -7.10
CA THR A 31 -8.08 -3.45 -6.77
C THR A 31 -7.97 -3.33 -5.26
N VAL A 32 -6.79 -2.99 -4.77
CA VAL A 32 -6.55 -2.69 -3.36
C VAL A 32 -6.54 -1.20 -3.17
N THR A 33 -7.35 -0.71 -2.23
CA THR A 33 -7.39 0.69 -1.82
C THR A 33 -7.04 0.83 -0.35
N GLY A 34 -6.61 2.02 0.05
CA GLY A 34 -6.38 2.37 1.44
C GLY A 34 -5.81 3.77 1.58
N GLU A 35 -5.32 4.09 2.77
CA GLU A 35 -4.69 5.37 3.08
C GLU A 35 -3.33 5.15 3.72
N VAL A 36 -2.38 6.03 3.42
CA VAL A 36 -1.13 6.16 4.17
C VAL A 36 -1.23 7.38 5.07
N ALA A 37 -1.04 7.20 6.37
CA ALA A 37 -0.97 8.27 7.36
C ALA A 37 0.49 8.54 7.73
N ASN A 38 0.88 9.80 7.72
CA ASN A 38 2.16 10.26 8.22
C ASN A 38 2.00 10.72 9.67
N ASN A 39 2.36 9.87 10.62
CA ASN A 39 2.30 10.21 12.05
C ASN A 39 3.60 10.87 12.56
N GLY A 40 4.52 11.19 11.66
CA GLY A 40 5.79 11.84 11.96
C GLY A 40 5.72 13.36 11.87
N ASP A 41 6.88 13.98 12.01
CA ASP A 41 7.11 15.44 11.98
C ASP A 41 7.84 15.92 10.71
N GLU A 42 8.11 15.02 9.76
CA GLU A 42 8.72 15.30 8.46
C GLU A 42 7.71 15.13 7.32
N ASP A 43 7.87 15.90 6.25
CA ASP A 43 7.09 15.74 5.02
C ASP A 43 7.70 14.62 4.15
N TRP A 44 6.86 13.79 3.54
CA TRP A 44 7.28 12.72 2.63
C TRP A 44 6.82 13.00 1.20
N ASP A 45 7.72 12.83 0.24
CA ASP A 45 7.41 12.87 -1.19
C ASP A 45 7.55 11.47 -1.82
N TYR A 46 6.85 11.29 -2.94
CA TYR A 46 6.87 10.05 -3.72
C TYR A 46 6.52 8.80 -2.88
N VAL A 47 5.49 8.91 -2.03
CA VAL A 47 5.06 7.81 -1.16
C VAL A 47 4.51 6.67 -2.02
N GLN A 48 5.27 5.58 -2.11
CA GLN A 48 4.96 4.42 -2.92
C GLN A 48 4.46 3.26 -2.05
N VAL A 49 3.33 2.69 -2.44
CA VAL A 49 2.77 1.48 -1.84
C VAL A 49 2.99 0.30 -2.78
N THR A 50 3.45 -0.82 -2.25
CA THR A 50 3.57 -2.10 -2.97
C THR A 50 2.53 -3.06 -2.43
N ALA A 51 1.71 -3.65 -3.31
CA ALA A 51 0.74 -4.68 -2.98
C ALA A 51 1.18 -6.03 -3.55
N ALA A 52 1.40 -7.02 -2.69
CA ALA A 52 1.48 -8.42 -3.08
C ALA A 52 0.09 -9.06 -2.93
N PHE A 53 -0.41 -9.69 -3.98
CA PHE A 53 -1.64 -10.46 -4.00
C PHE A 53 -1.31 -11.93 -3.71
N LEU A 54 -2.07 -12.55 -2.80
CA LEU A 54 -1.81 -13.90 -2.30
C LEU A 54 -2.94 -14.86 -2.66
N ASP A 55 -2.56 -16.11 -2.93
CA ASP A 55 -3.52 -17.21 -3.02
C ASP A 55 -3.99 -17.70 -1.63
N SER A 56 -4.90 -18.67 -1.60
CA SER A 56 -5.44 -19.24 -0.37
C SER A 56 -4.41 -19.97 0.50
N ASP A 57 -3.28 -20.36 -0.08
CA ASP A 57 -2.18 -21.02 0.64
C ASP A 57 -1.15 -19.99 1.17
N GLY A 58 -1.36 -18.70 0.87
CA GLY A 58 -0.48 -17.60 1.28
C GLY A 58 0.72 -17.39 0.36
N ASN A 59 0.72 -17.95 -0.87
CA ASN A 59 1.78 -17.70 -1.85
C ASN A 59 1.51 -16.39 -2.59
N VAL A 60 2.56 -15.62 -2.87
CA VAL A 60 2.44 -14.42 -3.71
C VAL A 60 2.25 -14.84 -5.16
N VAL A 61 1.13 -14.46 -5.76
CA VAL A 61 0.79 -14.75 -7.17
C VAL A 61 0.93 -13.54 -8.09
N ASN A 62 0.88 -12.33 -7.55
CA ASN A 62 1.13 -11.09 -8.28
C ASN A 62 1.66 -10.01 -7.31
N ALA A 63 2.42 -9.03 -7.80
CA ALA A 63 2.83 -7.86 -7.04
C ALA A 63 2.83 -6.61 -7.91
N GLU A 64 2.14 -5.57 -7.44
CA GLU A 64 1.99 -4.28 -8.13
C GLU A 64 2.39 -3.12 -7.22
N LYS A 65 2.70 -1.99 -7.83
CA LYS A 65 3.10 -0.77 -7.14
C LYS A 65 2.22 0.40 -7.59
N GLY A 66 1.89 1.28 -6.65
CA GLY A 66 1.21 2.54 -6.90
C GLY A 66 1.76 3.63 -5.97
N TYR A 67 1.44 4.88 -6.28
CA TYR A 67 1.73 6.00 -5.40
C TYR A 67 0.44 6.45 -4.71
N THR A 68 0.59 7.17 -3.60
CA THR A 68 -0.55 7.90 -3.04
C THR A 68 -0.97 9.05 -3.95
N ASP A 69 -2.22 9.47 -3.83
CA ASP A 69 -2.74 10.70 -4.43
C ASP A 69 -3.35 11.57 -3.32
N PRO A 70 -2.73 12.72 -2.98
CA PRO A 70 -1.48 13.26 -3.56
C PRO A 70 -0.23 12.40 -3.25
N GLU A 71 0.80 12.51 -4.10
CA GLU A 71 2.09 11.79 -3.93
C GLU A 71 2.90 12.30 -2.73
N ASN A 72 2.61 13.52 -2.27
CA ASN A 72 3.21 14.14 -1.10
C ASN A 72 2.29 14.03 0.13
N ILE A 73 2.85 13.68 1.29
CA ILE A 73 2.13 13.59 2.55
C ILE A 73 2.84 14.46 3.60
N PRO A 74 2.29 15.64 3.92
CA PRO A 74 2.84 16.49 4.96
C PRO A 74 2.87 15.80 6.33
N ALA A 75 3.68 16.32 7.25
CA ALA A 75 3.69 15.91 8.65
C ALA A 75 2.28 15.93 9.26
N GLY A 76 1.86 14.82 9.89
CA GLY A 76 0.52 14.65 10.45
C GLY A 76 -0.60 14.45 9.41
N GLY A 77 -0.28 14.43 8.11
CA GLY A 77 -1.22 14.30 7.01
C GLY A 77 -1.54 12.84 6.64
N GLN A 78 -2.40 12.67 5.65
CA GLN A 78 -2.70 11.37 5.03
C GLN A 78 -3.04 11.52 3.55
N ALA A 79 -2.80 10.47 2.77
CA ALA A 79 -3.18 10.40 1.35
C ALA A 79 -3.68 9.00 0.98
N GLY A 80 -4.62 8.94 0.04
CA GLY A 80 -5.20 7.69 -0.43
C GLY A 80 -4.31 7.01 -1.47
N PHE A 81 -4.43 5.70 -1.65
CA PHE A 81 -3.83 4.98 -2.77
C PHE A 81 -4.82 3.98 -3.38
N GLU A 82 -4.59 3.66 -4.66
CA GLU A 82 -5.28 2.62 -5.40
C GLU A 82 -4.27 1.80 -6.21
N ILE A 83 -4.28 0.47 -6.04
CA ILE A 83 -3.41 -0.45 -6.76
C ILE A 83 -4.24 -1.56 -7.39
N THR A 84 -4.25 -1.60 -8.71
CA THR A 84 -4.98 -2.61 -9.49
C THR A 84 -4.01 -3.67 -10.00
N SER A 85 -4.34 -4.94 -9.74
CA SER A 85 -3.63 -6.09 -10.33
C SER A 85 -3.67 -6.02 -11.87
N ARG A 86 -2.51 -6.01 -12.52
CA ARG A 86 -2.44 -6.04 -13.99
C ARG A 86 -2.33 -7.49 -14.46
N HIS A 87 -3.19 -7.83 -15.43
CA HIS A 87 -3.34 -9.15 -16.08
C HIS A 87 -3.62 -10.33 -15.13
N ASP A 88 -4.72 -11.04 -15.42
CA ASP A 88 -5.14 -12.33 -14.82
C ASP A 88 -4.55 -12.56 -13.42
N PRO A 89 -4.99 -11.79 -12.39
CA PRO A 89 -4.87 -12.31 -11.04
C PRO A 89 -5.64 -13.63 -11.09
N PRO A 90 -4.98 -14.78 -10.84
CA PRO A 90 -5.70 -16.04 -10.88
C PRO A 90 -6.95 -15.89 -9.98
N GLU A 91 -8.07 -16.53 -10.34
CA GLU A 91 -9.29 -16.61 -9.50
C GLU A 91 -8.97 -17.01 -8.04
N THR A 92 -7.76 -17.50 -7.81
CA THR A 92 -7.15 -17.87 -6.54
C THR A 92 -6.75 -16.70 -5.64
N VAL A 93 -6.72 -15.43 -6.07
CA VAL A 93 -6.37 -14.32 -5.16
C VAL A 93 -7.42 -14.20 -4.07
N THR A 94 -7.01 -14.42 -2.82
CA THR A 94 -7.87 -14.38 -1.63
C THR A 94 -7.42 -13.36 -0.58
N ASP A 95 -6.17 -12.93 -0.60
CA ASP A 95 -5.60 -11.97 0.35
C ASP A 95 -4.60 -11.03 -0.32
N TYR A 96 -4.20 -9.98 0.38
CA TYR A 96 -3.19 -9.02 -0.03
C TYR A 96 -2.25 -8.64 1.12
N THR A 97 -1.01 -8.26 0.81
CA THR A 97 -0.11 -7.60 1.76
C THR A 97 0.51 -6.35 1.18
N LEU A 98 0.64 -5.34 2.04
CA LEU A 98 1.05 -4.01 1.68
C LEU A 98 2.35 -3.62 2.39
N TRP A 99 3.18 -2.87 1.68
CA TRP A 99 4.34 -2.17 2.22
C TRP A 99 4.37 -0.76 1.69
N VAL A 100 4.79 0.19 2.52
CA VAL A 100 5.01 1.58 2.12
C VAL A 100 6.51 1.85 2.13
N GLN A 101 6.96 2.56 1.10
CA GLN A 101 8.31 3.13 1.02
C GLN A 101 8.19 4.56 0.52
N ALA A 102 8.98 5.44 1.10
CA ALA A 102 9.11 6.82 0.67
C ALA A 102 10.57 7.26 0.85
N ASP A 103 10.99 8.27 0.10
CA ASP A 103 12.28 8.92 0.29
C ASP A 103 12.07 10.16 1.18
N PRO A 104 12.87 10.34 2.25
CA PRO A 104 12.74 11.51 3.10
C PRO A 104 13.16 12.77 2.31
N LEU A 105 12.37 13.84 2.40
CA LEU A 105 12.75 15.13 1.86
C LEU A 105 13.86 15.73 2.72
N PHE A 106 15.11 15.57 2.28
CA PHE A 106 16.22 16.29 2.88
C PHE A 106 16.08 17.79 2.55
N ASN A 107 15.81 18.61 3.57
CA ASN A 107 15.92 20.07 3.51
C ASN A 107 17.28 20.55 4.03
#